data_AF-A0A7S0BM25-F1
#
_entry.id   AF-A0A7S0BM25-F1
#
_cell.length_a   1.000
_cell.length_b   1.000
_cell.length_c   1.000
_cell.angle_alpha   90.00
_cell.angle_beta   90.00
_cell.angle_gamma   90.00
#
_symmetry.space_group_name_H-M   'P 1'
#
loop_
_entity.id
_entity.type
_entity.pdbx_description
1 polymer ?
#
loop_
_entity_poly.entity_id
_entity_poly.type
_entity_poly.pdbx_seq_one_letter_code
_entity_poly.pdbx_strand_id
1 'polypeptide(L)'
;RNPKAGHIDSQSKAEQWGRPQPAEATEKDEPAEVSKPVERPNFEVSGNLAKAENRTASGVELKFSEPDDARKPTTRWRLYVFKNGEPILEEDGGFYKLHRQSVYLFGRDRSIVDIPTDHPSCSKQHAVLQYRKVGDKPPRPYMMDLDTVNGTTINGERIDGRRYYELLEK
;
A
#
# COMPACT_ATOMS: atom_id res chain seq x y z
N ARG A 1 -10.52 48.68 -74.77
CA ARG A 1 -11.34 48.88 -73.55
C ARG A 1 -10.66 48.08 -72.43
N ASN A 2 -10.02 48.76 -71.49
CA ASN A 2 -9.57 48.18 -70.21
C ASN A 2 -10.79 48.02 -69.27
N PRO A 3 -10.72 47.40 -68.08
CA PRO A 3 -9.57 46.84 -67.34
C PRO A 3 -9.92 45.43 -66.74
N LYS A 4 -9.16 44.69 -65.91
CA LYS A 4 -8.65 44.98 -64.56
C LYS A 4 -7.82 43.79 -64.04
N ALA A 5 -6.77 44.16 -63.32
CA ALA A 5 -6.35 43.62 -62.02
C ALA A 5 -5.95 42.14 -61.88
N GLY A 6 -4.64 41.94 -61.63
CA GLY A 6 -4.17 40.80 -60.87
C GLY A 6 -4.45 40.95 -59.38
N HIS A 7 -4.77 39.84 -58.73
CA HIS A 7 -4.50 39.63 -57.32
C HIS A 7 -4.21 38.15 -57.08
N ILE A 8 -3.19 37.93 -56.26
CA ILE A 8 -2.57 36.67 -55.93
C ILE A 8 -3.30 36.18 -54.68
N ASP A 9 -4.10 35.12 -54.77
CA ASP A 9 -4.68 34.51 -53.57
C ASP A 9 -3.93 33.22 -53.25
N SER A 10 -3.09 33.36 -52.23
CA SER A 10 -2.50 32.28 -51.45
C SER A 10 -3.60 31.39 -50.89
N GLN A 11 -3.77 30.20 -51.47
CA GLN A 11 -4.57 29.17 -50.82
C GLN A 11 -3.74 28.54 -49.70
N SER A 12 -3.89 29.07 -48.47
CA SER A 12 -3.55 28.33 -47.27
C SER A 12 -4.53 27.17 -47.14
N LYS A 13 -4.05 25.95 -47.42
CA LYS A 13 -4.78 24.71 -47.20
C LYS A 13 -4.89 24.48 -45.70
N ALA A 14 -6.00 24.90 -45.09
CA ALA A 14 -6.35 24.49 -43.73
C ALA A 14 -6.73 23.01 -43.77
N GLU A 15 -5.86 22.16 -43.24
CA GLU A 15 -6.12 20.73 -43.04
C GLU A 15 -7.24 20.59 -42.00
N GLN A 16 -8.45 20.36 -42.49
CA GLN A 16 -9.60 20.11 -41.63
C GLN A 16 -9.52 18.70 -41.07
N TRP A 17 -9.07 18.58 -39.82
CA TRP A 17 -9.14 17.35 -39.04
C TRP A 17 -10.52 17.21 -38.40
N GLY A 18 -11.27 16.17 -38.79
CA GLY A 18 -12.59 15.84 -38.24
C GLY A 18 -13.49 15.13 -39.26
N ARG A 19 -14.21 14.09 -38.82
CA ARG A 19 -15.13 13.31 -39.66
C ARG A 19 -16.37 14.16 -40.02
N PRO A 20 -16.83 14.20 -41.29
CA PRO A 20 -18.01 14.98 -41.64
C PRO A 20 -19.28 14.39 -40.99
N GLN A 21 -20.12 15.27 -40.43
CA GLN A 21 -21.41 14.88 -39.84
C GLN A 21 -22.38 14.41 -40.94
N PRO A 22 -23.14 13.31 -40.75
CA PRO A 22 -24.20 12.94 -41.68
C PRO A 22 -25.40 13.87 -41.51
N ALA A 23 -25.95 14.31 -42.63
CA ALA A 23 -27.16 15.10 -42.73
C ALA A 23 -28.39 14.35 -42.16
N GLU A 24 -29.31 15.13 -41.58
CA GLU A 24 -30.61 14.69 -41.05
C GLU A 24 -31.41 13.84 -42.06
N ALA A 25 -31.94 12.71 -41.59
CA ALA A 25 -33.10 12.07 -42.19
C ALA A 25 -33.86 11.21 -41.16
N THR A 26 -35.04 11.72 -40.77
CA THR A 26 -36.32 11.04 -40.48
C THR A 26 -36.44 10.01 -39.35
N GLU A 27 -37.45 10.28 -38.50
CA GLU A 27 -38.01 9.51 -37.39
C GLU A 27 -38.31 8.04 -37.73
N LYS A 28 -37.89 7.13 -36.83
CA LYS A 28 -38.53 5.84 -36.55
C LYS A 28 -38.38 5.49 -35.07
N ASP A 29 -39.51 5.15 -34.44
CA ASP A 29 -39.67 4.68 -33.06
C ASP A 29 -39.14 3.25 -32.81
N GLU A 30 -38.78 3.01 -31.53
CA GLU A 30 -38.42 1.77 -30.81
C GLU A 30 -36.94 1.27 -30.79
N PRO A 31 -36.47 0.70 -29.66
CA PRO A 31 -36.60 1.10 -28.25
C PRO A 31 -35.24 1.64 -27.72
N ALA A 32 -35.29 2.48 -26.69
CA ALA A 32 -34.10 3.08 -26.08
C ALA A 32 -33.15 2.00 -25.52
N GLU A 33 -32.10 1.68 -26.27
CA GLU A 33 -30.91 1.06 -25.71
C GLU A 33 -30.38 1.99 -24.60
N VAL A 34 -30.36 1.47 -23.38
CA VAL A 34 -29.79 2.16 -22.22
C VAL A 34 -28.32 2.44 -22.55
N SER A 35 -28.03 3.65 -23.04
CA SER A 35 -26.68 4.10 -23.30
C SER A 35 -25.92 3.99 -21.99
N LYS A 36 -24.90 3.13 -21.95
CA LYS A 36 -24.02 3.03 -20.78
C LYS A 36 -23.58 4.45 -20.41
N PRO A 37 -23.80 4.90 -19.17
CA PRO A 37 -23.46 6.27 -18.79
C PRO A 37 -21.98 6.51 -19.11
N VAL A 38 -21.69 7.63 -19.78
CA VAL A 38 -20.33 8.05 -20.10
C VAL A 38 -19.54 8.07 -18.79
N GLU A 39 -18.56 7.17 -18.68
CA GLU A 39 -17.77 7.00 -17.47
C GLU A 39 -16.95 8.27 -17.24
N ARG A 40 -17.22 8.93 -16.12
CA ARG A 40 -16.50 10.15 -15.74
C ARG A 40 -15.06 9.78 -15.37
N PRO A 41 -14.08 10.68 -15.56
CA PRO A 41 -12.72 10.43 -15.12
C PRO A 41 -12.69 10.03 -13.64
N ASN A 42 -12.15 8.85 -13.36
CA ASN A 42 -11.91 8.40 -12.00
C ASN A 42 -10.53 8.90 -11.55
N PHE A 43 -10.51 9.78 -10.56
CA PHE A 43 -9.28 10.31 -9.95
C PHE A 43 -8.87 9.55 -8.69
N GLU A 44 -9.57 8.47 -8.35
CA GLU A 44 -9.18 7.57 -7.27
C GLU A 44 -7.90 6.80 -7.65
N VAL A 45 -7.12 6.50 -6.62
CA VAL A 45 -5.86 5.79 -6.79
C VAL A 45 -6.15 4.32 -7.10
N SER A 46 -5.76 3.85 -8.28
CA SER A 46 -6.05 2.47 -8.73
C SER A 46 -5.33 1.37 -7.94
N GLY A 47 -4.38 1.73 -7.06
CA GLY A 47 -3.60 0.82 -6.22
C GLY A 47 -2.61 -0.09 -6.98
N ASN A 48 -2.60 -0.05 -8.31
CA ASN A 48 -1.76 -0.93 -9.13
C ASN A 48 -0.27 -0.64 -8.97
N LEU A 49 0.11 0.62 -8.74
CA LEU A 49 1.50 1.00 -8.49
C LEU A 49 1.98 0.42 -7.14
N ALA A 50 1.20 0.61 -6.07
CA ALA A 50 1.51 0.08 -4.76
C ALA A 50 1.62 -1.46 -4.77
N LYS A 51 0.73 -2.13 -5.51
CA LYS A 51 0.77 -3.57 -5.73
C LYS A 51 2.02 -4.04 -6.46
N ALA A 52 2.58 -3.24 -7.36
CA ALA A 52 3.77 -3.60 -8.11
C ALA A 52 5.04 -3.43 -7.25
N GLU A 53 5.12 -2.37 -6.45
CA GLU A 53 6.27 -2.07 -5.61
C GLU A 53 6.33 -2.95 -4.35
N ASN A 54 5.19 -3.18 -3.69
CA ASN A 54 5.11 -3.88 -2.41
C ASN A 54 4.79 -5.38 -2.55
N ARG A 55 5.03 -5.97 -3.72
CA ARG A 55 4.76 -7.39 -3.96
C ARG A 55 5.91 -8.24 -3.43
N THR A 56 5.59 -9.21 -2.57
CA THR A 56 6.55 -10.25 -2.20
C THR A 56 6.82 -11.20 -3.36
N ALA A 57 7.92 -11.98 -3.28
CA ALA A 57 8.18 -13.08 -4.21
C ALA A 57 7.08 -14.14 -4.22
N SER A 58 6.32 -14.27 -3.11
CA SER A 58 5.13 -15.12 -2.99
C SER A 58 3.88 -14.52 -3.62
N GLY A 59 3.96 -13.30 -4.17
CA GLY A 59 2.89 -12.64 -4.92
C GLY A 59 1.88 -11.89 -4.07
N VAL A 60 2.09 -11.80 -2.75
CA VAL A 60 1.22 -11.11 -1.78
C VAL A 60 1.66 -9.66 -1.63
N GLU A 61 0.71 -8.72 -1.53
CA GLU A 61 0.97 -7.30 -1.31
C GLU A 61 1.27 -7.02 0.18
N LEU A 62 2.42 -6.39 0.46
CA LEU A 62 2.78 -5.92 1.80
C LEU A 62 2.08 -4.60 2.11
N LYS A 63 1.45 -4.51 3.29
CA LYS A 63 0.78 -3.30 3.77
C LYS A 63 1.72 -2.25 4.35
N PHE A 64 2.98 -2.64 4.59
CA PHE A 64 3.97 -1.85 5.31
C PHE A 64 5.21 -1.65 4.44
N SER A 65 5.73 -0.43 4.45
CA SER A 65 6.99 -0.04 3.84
C SER A 65 7.90 0.51 4.94
N GLU A 66 9.16 0.10 4.95
CA GLU A 66 10.12 0.61 5.94
C GLU A 66 10.34 2.13 5.77
N PRO A 67 10.39 2.89 6.87
CA PRO A 67 10.73 4.31 6.82
C PRO A 67 12.20 4.54 6.48
N ASP A 68 12.54 5.75 6.07
CA ASP A 68 13.91 6.20 5.74
C ASP A 68 14.87 6.15 6.95
N ASP A 69 14.33 6.28 8.15
CA ASP A 69 15.05 6.18 9.42
C ASP A 69 15.20 4.75 9.95
N ALA A 70 14.78 3.74 9.19
CA ALA A 70 14.92 2.33 9.53
C ALA A 70 16.40 1.91 9.64
N ARG A 71 16.83 1.40 10.79
CA ARG A 71 18.21 0.95 11.01
C ARG A 71 18.23 -0.31 11.85
N LYS A 72 19.13 -1.25 11.53
CA LYS A 72 19.33 -2.47 12.34
C LYS A 72 19.85 -2.10 13.73
N PRO A 73 19.35 -2.74 14.80
CA PRO A 73 19.85 -2.49 16.14
C PRO A 73 21.27 -3.06 16.29
N THR A 74 22.07 -2.43 17.15
CA THR A 74 23.37 -2.96 17.58
C THR A 74 23.23 -3.93 18.75
N THR A 75 22.20 -3.74 19.57
CA THR A 75 21.91 -4.56 20.75
C THR A 75 21.27 -5.89 20.34
N ARG A 76 21.61 -6.97 21.04
CA ARG A 76 21.05 -8.31 20.79
C ARG A 76 19.69 -8.51 21.46
N TRP A 77 18.65 -7.98 20.84
CA TRP A 77 17.27 -8.17 21.30
C TRP A 77 16.79 -9.62 21.12
N ARG A 78 16.02 -10.09 22.09
CA ARG A 78 15.33 -11.38 22.10
C ARG A 78 13.87 -11.17 22.50
N LEU A 79 12.96 -11.80 21.78
CA LEU A 79 11.54 -11.81 22.08
C LEU A 79 11.14 -13.17 22.64
N TYR A 80 10.61 -13.17 23.86
CA TYR A 80 10.06 -14.35 24.51
C TYR A 80 8.56 -14.39 24.33
N VAL A 81 8.03 -15.55 23.94
CA VAL A 81 6.60 -15.76 23.73
C VAL A 81 6.06 -16.63 24.85
N PHE A 82 4.94 -16.20 25.44
CA PHE A 82 4.27 -16.92 26.51
C PHE A 82 2.85 -17.26 26.08
N LYS A 83 2.38 -18.44 26.46
CA LYS A 83 0.99 -18.88 26.31
C LYS A 83 0.49 -19.40 27.64
N ASN A 84 -0.63 -18.84 28.12
CA ASN A 84 -1.21 -19.19 29.43
C ASN A 84 -0.22 -19.06 30.61
N GLY A 85 0.73 -18.12 30.53
CA GLY A 85 1.75 -17.90 31.55
C GLY A 85 3.00 -18.79 31.43
N GLU A 86 3.00 -19.77 30.54
CA GLU A 86 4.17 -20.62 30.28
C GLU A 86 4.94 -20.15 29.04
N PRO A 87 6.27 -20.14 29.07
CA PRO A 87 7.07 -19.81 27.89
C PRO A 87 6.92 -20.90 26.83
N ILE A 88 6.68 -20.50 25.58
CA ILE A 88 6.70 -21.44 24.46
C ILE A 88 8.17 -21.68 24.11
N LEU A 89 8.66 -22.87 24.47
CA LEU A 89 10.00 -23.33 24.11
C LEU A 89 9.95 -24.07 22.77
N GLU A 90 10.11 -23.34 21.67
CA GLU A 90 10.33 -23.96 20.35
C GLU A 90 11.74 -24.58 20.24
N GLU A 91 11.96 -25.40 19.22
CA GLU A 91 13.14 -26.26 19.01
C GLU A 91 14.49 -25.51 19.05
N ASP A 92 14.51 -24.20 18.76
CA ASP A 92 15.69 -23.33 18.74
C ASP A 92 15.97 -22.57 20.07
N GLY A 93 15.29 -22.95 21.17
CA GLY A 93 15.53 -22.36 22.50
C GLY A 93 14.52 -21.30 22.94
N GLY A 94 13.32 -21.26 22.33
CA GLY A 94 12.15 -20.55 22.86
C GLY A 94 12.13 -19.02 22.73
N PHE A 95 12.92 -18.42 21.82
CA PHE A 95 12.88 -16.97 21.59
C PHE A 95 13.17 -16.58 20.14
N TYR A 96 12.62 -15.45 19.70
CA TYR A 96 12.91 -14.84 18.40
C TYR A 96 14.09 -13.86 18.48
N LYS A 97 15.01 -13.94 17.53
CA LYS A 97 16.20 -13.08 17.45
C LYS A 97 15.87 -11.75 16.75
N LEU A 98 15.42 -10.76 17.52
CA LEU A 98 15.02 -9.43 17.04
C LEU A 98 16.19 -8.46 16.74
N HIS A 99 17.29 -8.92 16.18
CA HIS A 99 18.45 -8.03 15.93
C HIS A 99 19.13 -8.26 14.57
N ARG A 100 18.57 -9.12 13.74
CA ARG A 100 19.15 -9.48 12.43
C ARG A 100 18.60 -8.59 11.29
N GLN A 101 17.42 -8.04 11.48
CA GLN A 101 16.69 -7.19 10.54
C GLN A 101 16.29 -5.87 11.22
N SER A 102 15.94 -4.88 10.41
CA SER A 102 15.40 -3.59 10.85
C SER A 102 13.91 -3.67 11.15
N VAL A 103 13.18 -4.56 10.49
CA VAL A 103 11.74 -4.76 10.64
C VAL A 103 11.41 -6.24 10.89
N TYR A 104 10.34 -6.47 11.65
CA TYR A 104 9.73 -7.77 11.86
C TYR A 104 8.21 -7.66 11.73
N LEU A 105 7.62 -8.48 10.87
CA LEU A 105 6.18 -8.53 10.65
C LEU A 105 5.53 -9.65 11.48
N PHE A 106 4.48 -9.28 12.21
CA PHE A 106 3.63 -10.19 12.97
C PHE A 106 2.34 -10.47 12.23
N GLY A 107 1.86 -11.72 12.31
CA GLY A 107 0.51 -12.05 11.86
C GLY A 107 0.27 -13.53 11.70
N ARG A 108 -0.88 -13.86 11.10
CA ARG A 108 -1.34 -15.24 10.90
C ARG A 108 -0.71 -15.93 9.69
N ASP A 109 -0.33 -15.17 8.66
CA ASP A 109 0.06 -15.74 7.38
C ASP A 109 1.56 -16.06 7.33
N ARG A 110 1.91 -17.30 7.67
CA ARG A 110 3.29 -17.81 7.71
C ARG A 110 4.06 -17.68 6.39
N SER A 111 3.38 -17.47 5.26
CA SER A 111 4.06 -17.30 3.96
C SER A 111 4.74 -15.94 3.78
N ILE A 112 4.40 -14.96 4.64
CA ILE A 112 4.87 -13.58 4.55
C ILE A 112 5.41 -13.01 5.86
N VAL A 113 4.97 -13.51 7.01
CA VAL A 113 5.32 -12.94 8.32
C VAL A 113 6.62 -13.53 8.85
N ASP A 114 7.39 -12.72 9.58
CA ASP A 114 8.60 -13.17 10.26
C ASP A 114 8.27 -13.87 11.58
N ILE A 115 7.22 -13.41 12.27
CA ILE A 115 6.82 -13.91 13.58
C ILE A 115 5.34 -14.32 13.52
N PRO A 116 5.05 -15.63 13.47
CA PRO A 116 3.67 -16.10 13.41
C PRO A 116 2.99 -15.94 14.76
N THR A 117 1.75 -15.44 14.75
CA THR A 117 0.92 -15.35 15.96
C THR A 117 0.02 -16.56 16.16
N ASP A 118 -0.23 -17.34 15.09
CA ASP A 118 -1.06 -18.55 15.04
C ASP A 118 -2.40 -18.46 15.79
N HIS A 119 -2.98 -17.27 15.85
CA HIS A 119 -4.26 -17.03 16.52
C HIS A 119 -5.30 -16.55 15.50
N PRO A 120 -6.52 -17.12 15.50
CA PRO A 120 -7.55 -16.77 14.51
C PRO A 120 -8.04 -15.32 14.62
N SER A 121 -7.89 -14.68 15.79
CA SER A 121 -8.20 -13.26 15.96
C SER A 121 -7.13 -12.33 15.34
N CYS A 122 -5.94 -12.84 15.01
CA CYS A 122 -4.91 -12.02 14.38
C CYS A 122 -5.13 -11.91 12.87
N SER A 123 -4.80 -10.72 12.33
CA SER A 123 -4.83 -10.48 10.89
C SER A 123 -3.69 -11.20 10.18
N LYS A 124 -3.79 -11.38 8.85
CA LYS A 124 -2.72 -11.99 8.03
C LYS A 124 -1.39 -11.25 8.22
N GLN A 125 -1.44 -9.93 8.06
CA GLN A 125 -0.43 -8.96 8.46
C GLN A 125 -1.06 -8.12 9.56
N HIS A 126 -0.52 -8.18 10.77
CA HIS A 126 -1.16 -7.66 11.97
C HIS A 126 -0.43 -6.43 12.52
N ALA A 127 0.82 -6.61 12.94
CA ALA A 127 1.62 -5.53 13.49
C ALA A 127 3.05 -5.62 12.98
N VAL A 128 3.79 -4.53 13.08
CA VAL A 128 5.22 -4.48 12.75
C VAL A 128 6.00 -3.99 13.94
N LEU A 129 7.15 -4.64 14.18
CA LEU A 129 8.20 -4.09 15.02
C LEU A 129 9.27 -3.52 14.10
N GLN A 130 9.43 -2.20 14.14
CA GLN A 130 10.39 -1.45 13.35
C GLN A 130 11.46 -0.84 14.26
N TYR A 131 12.72 -1.14 13.99
CA TYR A 131 13.84 -0.41 14.55
C TYR A 131 14.06 0.89 13.79
N ARG A 132 14.02 2.02 14.50
CA ARG A 132 14.18 3.36 13.93
C ARG A 132 15.28 4.11 14.66
N LYS A 133 16.09 4.86 13.90
CA LYS A 133 17.10 5.77 14.45
C LYS A 133 16.59 7.21 14.39
N VAL A 134 15.99 7.67 15.48
CA VAL A 134 15.47 9.05 15.58
C VAL A 134 16.53 9.96 16.19
N GLY A 135 17.07 10.88 15.38
CA GLY A 135 18.15 11.78 15.77
C GLY A 135 19.48 11.04 16.03
N ASP A 136 20.23 11.51 17.04
CA ASP A 136 21.53 10.93 17.40
C ASP A 136 21.44 9.72 18.34
N LYS A 137 20.23 9.26 18.66
CA LYS A 137 20.01 8.10 19.53
C LYS A 137 20.34 6.80 18.78
N PRO A 138 20.74 5.72 19.48
CA PRO A 138 20.85 4.40 18.87
C PRO A 138 19.48 3.91 18.37
N PRO A 139 19.42 2.99 17.39
CA PRO A 139 18.17 2.46 16.88
C PRO A 139 17.32 1.82 17.99
N ARG A 140 16.05 2.22 18.09
CA ARG A 140 15.11 1.73 19.11
C ARG A 140 13.94 0.99 18.46
N PRO A 141 13.38 -0.03 19.12
CA PRO A 141 12.21 -0.74 18.63
C PRO A 141 10.94 0.09 18.78
N TYR A 142 10.12 0.12 17.73
CA TYR A 142 8.78 0.69 17.73
C TYR A 142 7.78 -0.35 17.28
N MET A 143 6.62 -0.43 17.93
CA MET A 143 5.48 -1.24 17.50
C MET A 143 4.47 -0.37 16.75
N MET A 144 3.90 -0.91 15.67
CA MET A 144 2.80 -0.28 14.94
C MET A 144 1.77 -1.35 14.54
N ASP A 145 0.49 -1.06 14.79
CA ASP A 145 -0.63 -1.85 14.27
C ASP A 145 -0.94 -1.46 12.81
N LEU A 146 -1.18 -2.46 11.95
CA LEU A 146 -1.44 -2.27 10.51
C LEU A 146 -2.94 -2.12 10.19
N ASP A 147 -3.66 -1.33 11.00
CA ASP A 147 -5.12 -1.13 10.98
C ASP A 147 -5.87 -2.46 11.05
N THR A 148 -5.59 -3.22 12.09
CA THR A 148 -6.19 -4.54 12.26
C THR A 148 -7.53 -4.46 12.96
N VAL A 149 -8.43 -5.38 12.62
CA VAL A 149 -9.80 -5.40 13.14
C VAL A 149 -9.81 -5.46 14.68
N ASN A 150 -9.02 -6.37 15.25
CA ASN A 150 -8.97 -6.58 16.69
C ASN A 150 -8.00 -5.62 17.41
N GLY A 151 -7.13 -4.95 16.65
CA GLY A 151 -6.09 -4.07 17.17
C GLY A 151 -4.96 -4.81 17.87
N THR A 152 -3.96 -4.03 18.29
CA THR A 152 -2.81 -4.48 19.07
C THR A 152 -2.85 -3.83 20.46
N THR A 153 -2.37 -4.54 21.47
CA THR A 153 -2.22 -4.01 22.83
C THR A 153 -0.77 -4.10 23.30
N ILE A 154 -0.33 -3.12 24.07
CA ILE A 154 0.97 -3.08 24.74
C ILE A 154 0.69 -2.91 26.23
N ASN A 155 1.19 -3.84 27.07
CA ASN A 155 0.98 -3.82 28.52
C ASN A 155 -0.50 -3.72 28.95
N GLY A 156 -1.43 -4.26 28.14
CA GLY A 156 -2.87 -4.22 28.40
C GLY A 156 -3.60 -3.01 27.83
N GLU A 157 -2.88 -2.01 27.30
CA GLU A 157 -3.46 -0.82 26.69
C GLU A 157 -3.50 -0.95 25.16
N ARG A 158 -4.62 -0.60 24.53
CA ARG A 158 -4.78 -0.62 23.07
C ARG A 158 -4.04 0.55 22.44
N ILE A 159 -3.29 0.28 21.39
CA ILE A 159 -2.60 1.31 20.61
C ILE A 159 -3.40 1.72 19.37
N ASP A 160 -3.15 2.94 18.88
CA ASP A 160 -3.73 3.45 17.64
C ASP A 160 -3.12 2.72 16.42
N GLY A 161 -3.95 2.49 15.40
CA GLY A 161 -3.50 2.02 14.09
C GLY A 161 -2.56 3.04 13.43
N ARG A 162 -1.61 2.54 12.62
CA ARG A 162 -0.68 3.36 11.80
C ARG A 162 0.17 4.35 12.57
N ARG A 163 0.37 4.14 13.86
CA ARG A 163 1.22 4.97 14.70
C ARG A 163 2.34 4.15 15.33
N TYR A 164 3.54 4.72 15.37
CA TYR A 164 4.69 4.10 16.03
C TYR A 164 4.68 4.38 17.53
N TYR A 165 4.74 3.31 18.32
CA TYR A 165 4.87 3.34 19.77
C TYR A 165 6.23 2.78 20.17
N GLU A 166 7.04 3.55 20.90
CA GLU A 166 8.36 3.11 21.35
C GLU A 166 8.22 1.98 22.37
N LEU A 167 8.93 0.87 22.15
CA LEU A 167 9.00 -0.22 23.10
C LEU A 167 10.20 -0.01 24.02
N LEU A 168 9.94 -0.12 25.33
CA LEU A 168 10.96 -0.06 26.36
C LEU A 168 11.25 -1.47 26.89
N GLU A 169 12.47 -1.68 27.37
CA GLU A 169 12.82 -2.90 28.12
C GLU A 169 12.01 -2.94 29.42
N LYS A 170 11.62 -4.15 29.84
CA LYS A 170 10.90 -4.37 31.10
C LYS A 170 11.88 -4.62 32.24
#